data_AF-A0A967E3P5-F1
#
_entry.id   AF-A0A967E3P5-F1
#
_cell.length_a   1.000
_cell.length_b   1.000
_cell.length_c   1.000
_cell.angle_alpha   90.00
_cell.angle_beta   90.00
_cell.angle_gamma   90.00
#
_symmetry.space_group_name_H-M   'P 1'
#
loop_
_entity.id
_entity.type
_entity.pdbx_description
1 polymer ?
#
loop_
_entity_poly.entity_id
_entity_poly.type
_entity_poly.pdbx_seq_one_letter_code
_entity_poly.pdbx_strand_id
1 'polypeptide(L)' 'MLRKGPYLKKEWCIQVLENALRSEPQEGNRYRFWGPIVELEGRILRVITLEDKVTIHNAFPDRGFKP' A
#
# COMPACT_ATOMS: atom_id res chain seq x y z
N MET A 1 4.76 16.73 -17.41
CA MET A 1 3.43 16.53 -16.78
C MET A 1 3.34 15.09 -16.30
N LEU A 2 3.19 14.87 -14.99
CA LEU A 2 3.16 13.55 -14.35
C LEU A 2 1.93 12.77 -14.82
N ARG A 3 2.14 11.71 -15.60
CA ARG A 3 1.11 10.75 -15.99
C ARG A 3 0.57 10.08 -14.72
N LYS A 4 -0.66 10.43 -14.33
CA LYS A 4 -1.47 9.64 -13.39
C LYS A 4 -1.55 8.23 -13.97
N GLY A 5 -0.84 7.27 -13.39
CA GLY A 5 -1.04 5.87 -13.72
C GLY A 5 -2.48 5.49 -13.36
N PRO A 6 -3.34 5.09 -14.32
CA PRO A 6 -4.78 4.93 -14.11
C PRO A 6 -5.18 3.68 -13.31
N TYR A 7 -4.26 3.04 -12.59
CA TYR A 7 -4.43 1.66 -12.13
C TYR A 7 -4.70 1.52 -10.64
N LEU A 8 -4.43 2.53 -9.80
CA LEU A 8 -4.56 2.34 -8.35
C LEU A 8 -6.01 2.51 -7.88
N LYS A 9 -6.67 1.39 -7.55
CA LYS A 9 -8.02 1.39 -6.98
C LYS A 9 -7.98 1.61 -5.47
N LYS A 10 -8.97 2.34 -4.94
CA LYS A 10 -9.16 2.52 -3.50
C LYS A 10 -9.37 1.18 -2.79
N GLU A 11 -10.10 0.27 -3.44
CA GLU A 11 -10.38 -1.08 -2.94
C GLU A 11 -9.10 -1.84 -2.60
N TRP A 12 -8.07 -1.75 -3.44
CA TRP A 12 -6.78 -2.39 -3.18
C TRP A 12 -6.09 -1.82 -1.95
N CYS A 13 -6.20 -0.51 -1.72
CA CYS A 13 -5.61 0.10 -0.53
C CYS A 13 -6.33 -0.40 0.73
N ILE A 14 -7.66 -0.51 0.69
CA ILE A 14 -8.47 -1.03 1.79
C ILE A 14 -8.11 -2.50 2.05
N GLN A 15 -8.05 -3.32 0.99
CA GLN A 15 -7.69 -4.73 1.10
C GLN A 15 -6.31 -4.93 1.74
N VAL A 16 -5.32 -4.10 1.40
CA VAL A 16 -3.99 -4.15 2.03
C VAL A 16 -4.04 -3.72 3.49
N LEU A 17 -4.89 -2.76 3.87
CA LEU A 17 -5.04 -2.37 5.26
C LEU A 17 -5.74 -3.44 6.10
N GLU A 18 -6.75 -4.12 5.54
CA GLU A 18 -7.48 -5.20 6.21
C GLU A 18 -6.70 -6.51 6.28
N ASN A 19 -5.96 -6.84 5.22
CA ASN A 19 -5.22 -8.11 5.05
C ASN A 19 -3.74 -7.85 4.75
N ALA A 20 -3.10 -6.99 5.54
CA ALA A 20 -1.67 -6.72 5.41
C ALA A 20 -0.85 -7.98 5.72
N LEU A 21 0.01 -8.40 4.78
CA LEU A 21 1.04 -9.41 5.05
C LEU A 21 2.06 -8.91 6.07
N ARG A 22 2.40 -7.63 5.99
CA ARG A 22 3.37 -6.99 6.88
C ARG A 22 2.91 -5.57 7.15
N SER A 23 3.13 -5.11 8.38
CA SER A 23 2.99 -3.71 8.72
C SER A 23 4.18 -3.26 9.56
N GLU A 24 4.71 -2.08 9.28
CA GLU A 24 5.84 -1.51 10.01
C GLU A 24 5.60 -0.02 10.26
N PRO A 25 5.83 0.45 11.50
CA PRO A 25 5.90 1.87 11.77
C PRO A 25 7.13 2.48 11.08
N GLN A 26 6.97 3.69 10.56
CA GLN A 26 8.01 4.53 10.03
C GLN A 26 8.12 5.80 10.89
N GLU A 27 9.33 6.36 10.99
CA GLU A 27 9.56 7.66 11.63
C GLU A 27 8.65 8.76 11.04
N GLY A 28 8.17 9.65 11.91
CA GLY A 28 7.31 10.76 11.52
C GLY A 28 5.84 10.40 11.37
N ASN A 29 5.30 9.58 12.29
CA ASN A 29 3.85 9.28 12.39
C ASN A 29 3.28 8.63 11.13
N ARG A 30 4.03 7.72 10.52
CA ARG A 30 3.61 7.00 9.32
C ARG A 30 3.66 5.50 9.55
N TYR A 31 2.78 4.78 8.88
CA TYR A 31 2.77 3.33 8.89
C TYR A 31 2.83 2.82 7.47
N ARG A 32 3.62 1.78 7.26
CA ARG A 32 3.73 1.07 5.99
C ARG A 32 3.02 -0.25 6.11
N PHE A 33 2.18 -0.56 5.14
CA PHE A 33 1.46 -1.82 5.01
C PHE A 33 1.80 -2.43 3.67
N TRP A 34 2.02 -3.74 3.65
CA TRP A 34 2.27 -4.51 2.45
C TRP A 34 1.19 -5.58 2.32
N GLY A 35 0.61 -5.73 1.14
CA GLY A 35 -0.35 -6.80 0.87
C GLY A 35 -0.40 -7.15 -0.61
N PRO A 36 -0.68 -8.41 -0.96
CA PRO A 36 -0.74 -8.86 -2.34
C PRO A 36 -2.07 -8.43 -2.96
N ILE A 37 -2.02 -7.95 -4.19
CA ILE A 37 -3.21 -7.65 -4.97
C ILE A 37 -3.31 -8.68 -6.09
N VAL A 38 -4.32 -9.55 -6.00
CA VAL A 38 -4.53 -10.64 -6.96
C VAL A 38 -4.76 -10.07 -8.37
N GLU A 39 -5.52 -8.99 -8.49
CA GLU A 39 -5.84 -8.31 -9.74
C GLU A 39 -4.63 -7.59 -10.36
N LEU A 40 -3.54 -7.45 -9.61
CA LEU A 40 -2.28 -6.87 -10.07
C LEU A 40 -1.25 -7.98 -10.30
N GLU A 41 -1.71 -9.17 -10.72
CA GLU A 41 -0.91 -10.39 -10.93
C GLU A 41 -0.27 -10.90 -9.63
N GLY A 42 -0.95 -10.73 -8.49
CA GLY A 42 -0.41 -11.10 -7.18
C GLY A 42 0.75 -10.22 -6.70
N ARG A 43 0.97 -9.05 -7.32
CA ARG A 43 2.03 -8.12 -6.89
C ARG A 43 1.72 -7.54 -5.53
N ILE A 44 2.79 -7.24 -4.79
CA ILE A 44 2.69 -6.59 -3.49
C ILE A 44 2.45 -5.09 -3.67
N LEU A 45 1.39 -4.59 -3.06
CA LEU A 45 1.10 -3.18 -2.94
C LEU A 45 1.57 -2.68 -1.57
N ARG A 46 2.34 -1.60 -1.58
CA ARG A 46 2.75 -0.89 -0.38
C ARG A 46 1.85 0.33 -0.17
N VAL A 47 1.15 0.36 0.94
CA VAL A 47 0.26 1.45 1.36
C VAL A 47 0.89 2.14 2.56
N ILE A 48 1.04 3.46 2.47
CA ILE A 48 1.55 4.31 3.55
C ILE A 48 0.37 5.09 4.11
N THR A 49 0.11 4.92 5.40
CA THR A 49 -0.89 5.69 6.15
C THR A 49 -0.22 6.62 7.15
N LEU A 50 -1.00 7.57 7.67
CA LEU A 50 -0.60 8.42 8.79
C LEU A 50 -0.79 7.67 10.14
N GLU A 51 -0.62 8.37 11.26
CA GLU A 51 -0.66 7.78 12.61
C GLU A 51 -1.97 7.07 12.95
N ASP A 52 -3.08 7.53 12.35
CA ASP A 52 -4.41 7.00 12.53
C ASP A 52 -4.61 5.65 11.82
N LYS A 53 -3.65 5.21 11.00
CA LYS A 53 -3.68 3.95 10.21
C LYS A 53 -4.87 3.84 9.24
N VAL A 54 -5.68 4.87 9.10
CA VAL A 54 -6.85 4.93 8.23
C VAL A 54 -6.60 5.89 7.07
N THR A 55 -5.97 7.04 7.33
CA THR A 55 -5.69 8.04 6.32
C THR A 55 -4.53 7.60 5.43
N ILE A 56 -4.84 7.20 4.21
CA ILE A 56 -3.85 6.82 3.19
C ILE A 56 -3.11 8.07 2.71
N HIS A 57 -1.82 8.13 3.01
CA HIS A 57 -0.93 9.19 2.54
C HIS A 57 -0.42 8.89 1.12
N ASN A 58 -0.01 7.64 0.86
CA ASN A 58 0.51 7.24 -0.44
C ASN A 58 0.35 5.73 -0.65
N ALA A 59 0.25 5.26 -1.89
CA ALA A 59 0.18 3.84 -2.20
C ALA A 59 0.75 3.53 -3.60
N PHE A 60 1.54 2.46 -3.69
CA PHE A 60 2.20 2.07 -4.93
C PHE A 60 2.63 0.59 -4.92
N PRO A 61 2.68 -0.06 -6.09
CA PRO A 61 3.17 -1.45 -6.19
C PRO A 61 4.66 -1.51 -5.86
N ASP A 62 5.00 -2.33 -4.87
CA ASP A 62 6.36 -2.58 -4.43
C ASP A 62 6.94 -3.76 -5.23
N ARG A 63 7.86 -3.44 -6.12
CA ARG A 63 8.54 -4.44 -6.98
C ARG A 63 9.77 -5.06 -6.31
N GLY A 64 10.17 -4.54 -5.15
CA GLY A 64 11.36 -4.96 -4.41
C GLY A 64 11.05 -5.77 -3.16
N PHE A 65 9.77 -5.94 -2.82
CA PHE A 65 9.36 -6.75 -1.69
C PHE A 65 9.78 -8.20 -1.91
N LYS A 66 10.79 -8.63 -1.16
CA LYS A 66 11.18 -10.02 -1.03
C LYS A 66 10.51 -10.55 0.24
N PRO A 67 9.64 -11.57 0.15
CA PRO A 67 9.02 -12.18 1.32
C PRO A 67 10.05 -12.76 2.28
#